data_AF-F0ZQA9-F1
#
_entry.id   AF-F0ZQA9-F1
#
_cell.length_a   1.000
_cell.length_b   1.000
_cell.length_c   1.000
_cell.angle_alpha   90.00
_cell.angle_beta   90.00
_cell.angle_gamma   90.00
#
_symmetry.space_group_name_H-M   'P 1'
#
loop_
_entity.id
_entity.type
_entity.pdbx_description
1 polymer ?
#
loop_
_entity_poly.entity_id
_entity_poly.type
_entity_poly.pdbx_seq_one_letter_code
_entity_poly.pdbx_strand_id
1 'polypeptide(L)'
;KIKKLEFCDNFDQPLSVGFIPSSVEILKFGKNFNQSILPNVLPNSLKELEFGDKFNNFINKENLPSSLETLIFGKDFSLLILEGLPDSITRLEFSDNYNQIIYEEFLPKSIKILNIGNFCDSSIPHTVKKLKLGNEFNQPIQENYLPENLEILVFGDNFNQFINEEYLPKSLISLTFGRDFNQIISVKQLPSLTTLIFDFNQDIEQFTLPNNLKYLKFGDNFNSLINRDAIPKSLKTLKFGKSFNQQLNFLQIDRRLEVLKFGDNFNRKIEFKLPNTIKKLTFGKNYN
;
A
#
# COMPACT_ATOMS: atom_id res chain seq x y z
N LYS A 1 20.45 9.39 27.08
CA LYS A 1 20.05 7.97 26.98
C LYS A 1 19.74 7.67 25.51
N ILE A 2 20.23 6.57 24.95
CA ILE A 2 20.06 6.23 23.53
C ILE A 2 18.62 5.77 23.29
N LYS A 3 17.92 6.36 22.32
CA LYS A 3 16.52 6.04 21.96
C LYS A 3 16.38 5.22 20.68
N LYS A 4 17.26 5.46 19.70
CA LYS A 4 17.33 4.70 18.46
C LYS A 4 18.68 4.02 18.37
N LEU A 5 18.67 2.74 18.02
CA LEU A 5 19.87 1.95 17.71
C LEU A 5 19.70 1.33 16.32
N GLU A 6 20.73 1.47 15.50
CA GLU A 6 20.76 0.95 14.13
C GLU A 6 22.07 0.23 13.91
N PHE A 7 22.00 -1.04 13.52
CA PHE A 7 23.16 -1.84 13.19
C PHE A 7 23.55 -1.67 11.72
N CYS A 8 24.84 -1.75 11.43
CA CYS A 8 25.33 -1.69 10.06
C CYS A 8 24.96 -2.94 9.25
N ASP A 9 24.99 -2.84 7.93
CA ASP A 9 24.60 -3.91 7.01
C ASP A 9 25.28 -5.26 7.26
N ASN A 10 26.52 -5.27 7.79
CA ASN A 10 27.30 -6.48 8.00
C ASN A 10 27.21 -7.05 9.43
N PHE A 11 26.43 -6.44 10.32
CA PHE A 11 26.26 -6.94 11.67
C PHE A 11 25.45 -8.25 11.67
N ASP A 12 26.04 -9.33 12.18
CA ASP A 12 25.41 -10.64 12.27
C ASP A 12 25.93 -11.41 13.50
N GLN A 13 26.12 -10.70 14.61
CA GLN A 13 26.57 -11.30 15.87
C GLN A 13 25.37 -11.58 16.78
N PRO A 14 25.37 -12.67 17.56
CA PRO A 14 24.29 -12.97 18.49
C PRO A 14 24.21 -11.88 19.56
N LEU A 15 22.98 -11.57 19.97
CA LEU A 15 22.71 -10.58 21.00
C LEU A 15 22.53 -11.26 22.36
N SER A 16 23.22 -10.76 23.38
CA SER A 16 23.02 -11.18 24.77
C SER A 16 22.02 -10.27 25.49
N VAL A 17 21.42 -10.78 26.57
CA VAL A 17 20.58 -9.98 27.47
C VAL A 17 21.38 -8.76 27.95
N GLY A 18 20.75 -7.58 27.92
CA GLY A 18 21.36 -6.31 28.32
C GLY A 18 22.30 -5.69 27.30
N PHE A 19 22.56 -6.34 26.15
CA PHE A 19 23.37 -5.76 25.07
C PHE A 19 22.71 -4.50 24.49
N ILE A 20 21.40 -4.59 24.23
CA ILE A 20 20.61 -3.44 23.78
C ILE A 20 20.24 -2.60 25.01
N PRO A 21 20.60 -1.30 25.07
CA PRO A 21 20.30 -0.47 26.23
C PRO A 21 18.79 -0.40 26.52
N SER A 22 18.41 -0.45 27.79
CA SER A 22 17.01 -0.44 28.25
C SER A 22 16.22 0.84 27.96
N SER A 23 16.85 1.84 27.32
CA SER A 23 16.18 3.06 26.86
C SER A 23 15.84 3.06 25.37
N VAL A 24 16.28 2.05 24.61
CA VAL A 24 16.06 1.96 23.16
C VAL A 24 14.59 1.69 22.88
N GLU A 25 14.00 2.54 22.04
CA GLU A 25 12.61 2.48 21.58
C GLU A 25 12.52 2.05 20.11
N ILE A 26 13.55 2.31 19.30
CA ILE A 26 13.62 1.94 17.90
C ILE A 26 14.89 1.13 17.66
N LEU A 27 14.75 -0.10 17.17
CA LEU A 27 15.85 -0.98 16.81
C LEU A 27 15.75 -1.37 15.33
N LYS A 28 16.82 -1.09 14.58
CA LYS A 28 16.93 -1.48 13.17
C LYS A 28 18.15 -2.34 12.94
N PHE A 29 17.95 -3.50 12.34
CA PHE A 29 19.04 -4.37 11.93
C PHE A 29 19.45 -4.08 10.49
N GLY A 30 20.77 -4.13 10.24
CA GLY A 30 21.30 -4.06 8.89
C GLY A 30 21.00 -5.31 8.07
N LYS A 31 21.24 -5.25 6.76
CA LYS A 31 20.83 -6.28 5.79
C LYS A 31 21.19 -7.73 6.12
N ASN A 32 22.35 -7.98 6.73
CA ASN A 32 22.86 -9.33 6.92
C ASN A 32 22.50 -10.00 8.25
N PHE A 33 21.85 -9.30 9.19
CA PHE A 33 21.52 -9.89 10.48
C PHE A 33 20.59 -11.10 10.33
N ASN A 34 21.03 -12.26 10.79
CA ASN A 34 20.28 -13.50 10.73
C ASN A 34 20.55 -14.41 11.94
N GLN A 35 20.67 -13.79 13.13
CA GLN A 35 20.77 -14.51 14.40
C GLN A 35 19.40 -14.64 15.06
N SER A 36 19.19 -15.72 15.81
CA SER A 36 17.96 -15.91 16.60
C SER A 36 17.84 -14.86 17.71
N ILE A 37 16.63 -14.36 17.93
CA ILE A 37 16.32 -13.45 19.04
C ILE A 37 15.80 -14.27 20.22
N LEU A 38 16.63 -14.46 21.25
CA LEU A 38 16.21 -15.19 22.46
C LEU A 38 15.27 -14.34 23.33
N PRO A 39 14.41 -14.98 24.16
CA PRO A 39 13.56 -14.26 25.11
C PRO A 39 14.37 -13.29 26.00
N ASN A 40 13.79 -12.14 26.31
CA ASN A 40 14.37 -11.06 27.14
C ASN A 40 15.65 -10.38 26.59
N VAL A 41 16.08 -10.69 25.35
CA VAL A 41 17.21 -9.99 24.70
C VAL A 41 16.83 -8.55 24.32
N LEU A 42 15.60 -8.37 23.83
CA LEU A 42 15.06 -7.07 23.47
C LEU A 42 14.52 -6.34 24.72
N PRO A 43 14.78 -5.04 24.89
CA PRO A 43 14.34 -4.31 26.07
C PRO A 43 12.83 -4.03 26.03
N ASN A 44 12.19 -4.01 27.20
CA ASN A 44 10.76 -3.68 27.36
C ASN A 44 10.38 -2.23 27.01
N SER A 45 11.36 -1.39 26.64
CA SER A 45 11.12 -0.06 26.09
C SER A 45 10.88 -0.07 24.58
N LEU A 46 11.17 -1.18 23.89
CA LEU A 46 11.17 -1.25 22.44
C LEU A 46 9.76 -1.09 21.86
N LYS A 47 9.61 -0.17 20.90
CA LYS A 47 8.37 0.19 20.22
C LYS A 47 8.39 -0.18 18.73
N GLU A 48 9.53 -0.04 18.08
CA GLU A 48 9.73 -0.38 16.67
C GLU A 48 10.91 -1.33 16.52
N LEU A 49 10.67 -2.44 15.82
CA LEU A 49 11.67 -3.41 15.42
C LEU A 49 11.62 -3.62 13.91
N GLU A 50 12.74 -3.36 13.24
CA GLU A 50 12.92 -3.60 11.82
C GLU A 50 14.08 -4.57 11.59
N PHE A 51 13.79 -5.69 10.94
CA PHE A 51 14.79 -6.65 10.51
C PHE A 51 15.32 -6.32 9.11
N GLY A 52 16.61 -6.57 8.90
CA GLY A 52 17.23 -6.47 7.59
C GLY A 52 16.85 -7.61 6.65
N ASP A 53 17.29 -7.49 5.39
CA ASP A 53 16.91 -8.38 4.28
C ASP A 53 17.04 -9.88 4.59
N LYS A 54 18.14 -10.32 5.23
CA LYS A 54 18.47 -11.74 5.43
C LYS A 54 17.84 -12.41 6.65
N PHE A 55 17.13 -11.68 7.50
CA PHE A 55 16.57 -12.28 8.70
C PHE A 55 15.52 -13.34 8.35
N ASN A 56 15.81 -14.60 8.67
CA ASN A 56 14.94 -15.74 8.42
C ASN A 56 15.01 -16.74 9.58
N ASN A 57 14.91 -16.24 10.81
CA ASN A 57 14.90 -17.04 12.03
C ASN A 57 13.51 -17.06 12.66
N PHE A 58 13.25 -18.12 13.43
CA PHE A 58 12.00 -18.26 14.18
C PHE A 58 11.78 -17.08 15.14
N ILE A 59 10.53 -16.62 15.21
CA ILE A 59 10.12 -15.51 16.07
C ILE A 59 8.67 -15.69 16.52
N ASN A 60 8.43 -15.49 17.81
CA ASN A 60 7.11 -15.58 18.44
C ASN A 60 6.93 -14.48 19.49
N LYS A 61 5.78 -14.52 20.18
CA LYS A 61 5.44 -13.61 21.28
C LYS A 61 6.43 -13.59 22.47
N GLU A 62 7.14 -14.68 22.74
CA GLU A 62 8.11 -14.78 23.85
C GLU A 62 9.46 -14.14 23.50
N ASN A 63 9.80 -14.06 22.20
CA ASN A 63 11.01 -13.39 21.72
C ASN A 63 10.86 -11.86 21.71
N LEU A 64 9.62 -11.36 21.71
CA LEU A 64 9.29 -9.95 21.48
C LEU A 64 8.73 -9.29 22.75
N PRO A 65 9.12 -8.04 23.06
CA PRO A 65 8.61 -7.36 24.24
C PRO A 65 7.14 -6.95 24.05
N SER A 66 6.36 -7.00 25.13
CA SER A 66 4.93 -6.62 25.14
C SER A 66 4.67 -5.12 24.91
N SER A 67 5.73 -4.32 24.81
CA SER A 67 5.68 -2.90 24.45
C SER A 67 5.70 -2.65 22.95
N LEU A 68 6.03 -3.67 22.14
CA LEU A 68 6.32 -3.53 20.71
C LEU A 68 5.05 -3.18 19.93
N GLU A 69 5.11 -2.11 19.14
CA GLU A 69 3.97 -1.57 18.39
C GLU A 69 4.13 -1.78 16.88
N THR A 70 5.36 -1.78 16.39
CA THR A 70 5.69 -1.96 14.96
C THR A 70 6.73 -3.07 14.79
N LEU A 71 6.42 -4.02 13.92
CA LEU A 71 7.30 -5.11 13.51
C LEU A 71 7.39 -5.18 11.99
N ILE A 72 8.60 -5.08 11.46
CA ILE A 72 8.88 -5.10 10.01
C ILE A 72 9.90 -6.20 9.71
N PHE A 73 9.55 -7.09 8.78
CA PHE A 73 10.43 -8.14 8.29
C PHE A 73 11.10 -7.75 6.98
N GLY A 74 12.33 -8.23 6.81
CA GLY A 74 13.10 -8.08 5.58
C GLY A 74 12.64 -9.02 4.47
N LYS A 75 13.33 -8.93 3.33
CA LYS A 75 12.98 -9.62 2.07
C LYS A 75 12.93 -11.14 2.18
N ASP A 76 13.91 -11.73 2.86
CA ASP A 76 14.14 -13.17 2.87
C ASP A 76 13.38 -13.92 3.98
N PHE A 77 12.63 -13.19 4.81
CA PHE A 77 11.79 -13.83 5.82
C PHE A 77 10.72 -14.69 5.14
N SER A 78 10.72 -15.98 5.43
CA SER A 78 9.88 -16.97 4.75
C SER A 78 9.31 -18.03 5.70
N LEU A 79 9.35 -17.78 7.01
CA LEU A 79 8.85 -18.71 8.02
C LEU A 79 7.39 -18.42 8.37
N LEU A 80 6.66 -19.47 8.76
CA LEU A 80 5.31 -19.37 9.31
C LEU A 80 5.33 -18.75 10.71
N ILE A 81 4.31 -17.94 11.02
CA ILE A 81 4.04 -17.47 12.39
C ILE A 81 3.06 -18.46 13.04
N LEU A 82 3.54 -19.34 13.91
CA LEU A 82 2.75 -20.45 14.50
C LEU A 82 2.49 -20.33 16.02
N GLU A 83 3.04 -19.31 16.67
CA GLU A 83 2.92 -19.14 18.14
C GLU A 83 2.46 -17.73 18.54
N GLY A 84 1.91 -17.01 17.57
CA GLY A 84 1.43 -15.65 17.75
C GLY A 84 2.53 -14.61 17.94
N LEU A 85 2.09 -13.35 17.93
CA LEU A 85 2.90 -12.17 18.18
C LEU A 85 2.27 -11.36 19.33
N PRO A 86 3.01 -10.43 19.96
CA PRO A 86 2.46 -9.61 21.04
C PRO A 86 1.22 -8.80 20.58
N ASP A 87 0.16 -8.83 21.38
CA ASP A 87 -1.10 -8.12 21.10
C ASP A 87 -0.94 -6.59 21.03
N SER A 88 0.19 -6.04 21.47
CA SER A 88 0.53 -4.61 21.37
C SER A 88 0.87 -4.16 19.94
N ILE A 89 1.16 -5.09 19.02
CA ILE A 89 1.56 -4.75 17.65
C ILE A 89 0.36 -4.21 16.87
N THR A 90 0.50 -2.96 16.43
CA THR A 90 -0.50 -2.25 15.61
C THR A 90 -0.09 -2.18 14.13
N ARG A 91 1.19 -2.37 13.82
CA ARG A 91 1.74 -2.42 12.45
C ARG A 91 2.64 -3.63 12.26
N LEU A 92 2.25 -4.50 11.33
CA LEU A 92 2.98 -5.68 10.93
C LEU A 92 3.22 -5.65 9.43
N GLU A 93 4.48 -5.70 9.01
CA GLU A 93 4.83 -5.68 7.60
C GLU A 93 5.77 -6.81 7.23
N PHE A 94 5.29 -7.66 6.32
CA PHE A 94 6.13 -8.61 5.59
C PHE A 94 6.64 -7.98 4.30
N SER A 95 7.65 -8.61 3.70
CA SER A 95 8.11 -8.26 2.37
C SER A 95 7.07 -8.63 1.31
N ASP A 96 7.15 -7.99 0.15
CA ASP A 96 6.29 -8.30 -0.99
C ASP A 96 6.50 -9.71 -1.55
N ASN A 97 7.56 -10.43 -1.12
CA ASN A 97 7.84 -11.80 -1.53
C ASN A 97 7.35 -12.86 -0.52
N TYR A 98 6.89 -12.44 0.66
CA TYR A 98 6.43 -13.37 1.70
C TYR A 98 5.22 -14.16 1.20
N ASN A 99 5.33 -15.48 1.15
CA ASN A 99 4.36 -16.36 0.47
C ASN A 99 3.79 -17.45 1.38
N GLN A 100 3.91 -17.28 2.69
CA GLN A 100 3.43 -18.25 3.66
C GLN A 100 2.01 -17.93 4.11
N ILE A 101 1.30 -18.97 4.56
CA ILE A 101 -0.01 -18.83 5.21
C ILE A 101 0.15 -18.01 6.49
N ILE A 102 -0.76 -17.06 6.70
CA ILE A 102 -0.91 -16.35 7.98
C ILE A 102 -2.23 -16.82 8.56
N TYR A 103 -2.22 -17.37 9.78
CA TYR A 103 -3.47 -17.73 10.45
C TYR A 103 -3.95 -16.55 11.30
N GLU A 104 -5.24 -16.25 11.23
CA GLU A 104 -5.84 -15.12 11.96
C GLU A 104 -5.58 -15.23 13.47
N GLU A 105 -5.64 -16.44 14.04
CA GLU A 105 -5.38 -16.67 15.47
C GLU A 105 -3.97 -16.30 15.95
N PHE A 106 -3.01 -16.18 15.02
CA PHE A 106 -1.62 -15.81 15.32
C PHE A 106 -1.32 -14.33 15.04
N LEU A 107 -2.28 -13.58 14.50
CA LEU A 107 -2.15 -12.14 14.33
C LEU A 107 -2.45 -11.39 15.65
N PRO A 108 -1.75 -10.28 15.91
CA PRO A 108 -2.06 -9.40 17.05
C PRO A 108 -3.50 -8.88 17.00
N LYS A 109 -4.21 -8.92 18.13
CA LYS A 109 -5.60 -8.44 18.18
C LYS A 109 -5.75 -6.94 17.93
N SER A 110 -4.70 -6.14 18.16
CA SER A 110 -4.73 -4.69 17.97
C SER A 110 -4.30 -4.21 16.57
N ILE A 111 -3.98 -5.14 15.65
CA ILE A 111 -3.41 -4.83 14.34
C ILE A 111 -4.27 -3.82 13.55
N LYS A 112 -3.63 -2.76 13.02
CA LYS A 112 -4.26 -1.70 12.22
C LYS A 112 -3.69 -1.59 10.83
N ILE A 113 -2.39 -1.81 10.69
CA ILE A 113 -1.67 -1.77 9.41
C ILE A 113 -1.06 -3.14 9.18
N LEU A 114 -1.43 -3.76 8.07
CA LEU A 114 -0.96 -5.08 7.69
C LEU A 114 -0.45 -5.05 6.24
N ASN A 115 0.82 -5.39 6.03
CA ASN A 115 1.33 -5.75 4.71
C ASN A 115 1.49 -7.28 4.68
N ILE A 116 0.59 -7.95 3.97
CA ILE A 116 0.72 -9.37 3.67
C ILE A 116 1.38 -9.48 2.31
N GLY A 117 2.33 -10.42 2.16
CA GLY A 117 2.98 -10.64 0.87
C GLY A 117 2.01 -11.26 -0.16
N ASN A 118 2.41 -12.35 -0.80
CA ASN A 118 1.72 -12.89 -1.97
C ASN A 118 0.63 -13.90 -1.67
N PHE A 119 0.50 -14.33 -0.41
CA PHE A 119 -0.43 -15.37 -0.02
C PHE A 119 -1.32 -14.90 1.12
N CYS A 120 -2.63 -15.07 0.96
CA CYS A 120 -3.59 -14.91 2.04
C CYS A 120 -4.83 -15.75 1.74
N ASP A 121 -4.98 -16.84 2.49
CA ASP A 121 -6.13 -17.76 2.46
C ASP A 121 -6.97 -17.64 3.75
N SER A 122 -6.60 -16.69 4.61
CA SER A 122 -7.23 -16.42 5.90
C SER A 122 -8.07 -15.15 5.86
N SER A 123 -9.10 -15.10 6.70
CA SER A 123 -9.79 -13.87 7.05
C SER A 123 -8.80 -12.84 7.61
N ILE A 124 -8.85 -11.60 7.09
CA ILE A 124 -8.07 -10.48 7.60
C ILE A 124 -8.79 -9.92 8.84
N PRO A 125 -8.09 -9.68 9.97
CA PRO A 125 -8.73 -9.18 11.18
C PRO A 125 -9.55 -7.91 10.95
N HIS A 126 -10.76 -7.87 11.52
CA HIS A 126 -11.70 -6.73 11.43
C HIS A 126 -11.13 -5.39 11.96
N THR A 127 -10.02 -5.44 12.68
CA THR A 127 -9.29 -4.29 13.23
C THR A 127 -8.41 -3.58 12.21
N VAL A 128 -8.04 -4.23 11.10
CA VAL A 128 -7.18 -3.70 10.05
C VAL A 128 -7.87 -2.54 9.33
N LYS A 129 -7.17 -1.40 9.27
CA LYS A 129 -7.59 -0.19 8.55
C LYS A 129 -6.80 0.02 7.26
N LYS A 130 -5.57 -0.49 7.19
CA LYS A 130 -4.72 -0.41 6.01
C LYS A 130 -4.18 -1.79 5.68
N LEU A 131 -4.50 -2.26 4.49
CA LEU A 131 -4.02 -3.52 3.94
C LEU A 131 -3.18 -3.24 2.68
N LYS A 132 -1.97 -3.80 2.66
CA LYS A 132 -1.17 -3.94 1.44
C LYS A 132 -1.02 -5.43 1.12
N LEU A 133 -1.20 -5.76 -0.15
CA LEU A 133 -1.00 -7.08 -0.73
C LEU A 133 0.31 -7.06 -1.53
N GLY A 134 1.07 -8.16 -1.50
CA GLY A 134 2.37 -8.29 -2.14
C GLY A 134 2.34 -8.23 -3.67
N ASN A 135 3.52 -8.10 -4.29
CA ASN A 135 3.63 -7.82 -5.72
C ASN A 135 3.18 -8.98 -6.61
N GLU A 136 3.32 -10.22 -6.16
CA GLU A 136 2.87 -11.41 -6.89
C GLU A 136 1.46 -11.85 -6.47
N PHE A 137 0.78 -11.13 -5.57
CA PHE A 137 -0.60 -11.43 -5.20
C PHE A 137 -1.51 -11.26 -6.41
N ASN A 138 -2.10 -12.35 -6.89
CA ASN A 138 -3.03 -12.35 -8.02
C ASN A 138 -4.21 -13.32 -7.82
N GLN A 139 -4.56 -13.59 -6.57
CA GLN A 139 -5.74 -14.40 -6.24
C GLN A 139 -7.01 -13.53 -6.29
N PRO A 140 -8.17 -14.08 -6.69
CA PRO A 140 -9.41 -13.33 -6.73
C PRO A 140 -9.86 -12.94 -5.32
N ILE A 141 -10.38 -11.71 -5.19
CA ILE A 141 -11.00 -11.28 -3.93
C ILE A 141 -12.39 -11.92 -3.83
N GLN A 142 -12.64 -12.61 -2.71
CA GLN A 142 -13.91 -13.27 -2.43
C GLN A 142 -14.78 -12.45 -1.47
N GLU A 143 -16.05 -12.84 -1.35
CA GLU A 143 -16.95 -12.27 -0.35
C GLU A 143 -16.36 -12.42 1.06
N ASN A 144 -16.49 -11.38 1.91
CA ASN A 144 -15.99 -11.34 3.29
C ASN A 144 -14.46 -11.45 3.46
N TYR A 145 -13.70 -11.39 2.36
CA TYR A 145 -12.24 -11.43 2.42
C TYR A 145 -11.62 -10.16 3.04
N LEU A 146 -12.20 -9.01 2.74
CA LEU A 146 -11.75 -7.71 3.24
C LEU A 146 -12.57 -7.30 4.48
N PRO A 147 -11.92 -6.74 5.52
CA PRO A 147 -12.62 -6.36 6.73
C PRO A 147 -13.49 -5.11 6.51
N GLU A 148 -14.64 -5.05 7.18
CA GLU A 148 -15.63 -3.98 6.99
C GLU A 148 -15.11 -2.56 7.28
N ASN A 149 -14.10 -2.43 8.14
CA ASN A 149 -13.50 -1.16 8.55
C ASN A 149 -12.25 -0.76 7.74
N LEU A 150 -11.96 -1.46 6.63
CA LEU A 150 -10.79 -1.19 5.81
C LEU A 150 -10.90 0.17 5.11
N GLU A 151 -9.99 1.08 5.44
CA GLU A 151 -9.95 2.44 4.87
C GLU A 151 -9.02 2.53 3.66
N ILE A 152 -7.94 1.73 3.64
CA ILE A 152 -6.90 1.78 2.60
C ILE A 152 -6.58 0.36 2.12
N LEU A 153 -6.72 0.14 0.81
CA LEU A 153 -6.33 -1.09 0.14
C LEU A 153 -5.30 -0.79 -0.96
N VAL A 154 -4.18 -1.51 -0.92
CA VAL A 154 -3.10 -1.41 -1.90
C VAL A 154 -2.82 -2.81 -2.46
N PHE A 155 -3.08 -3.01 -3.73
CA PHE A 155 -2.64 -4.18 -4.47
C PHE A 155 -1.20 -4.00 -4.95
N GLY A 156 -0.46 -5.10 -4.97
CA GLY A 156 0.85 -5.17 -5.59
C GLY A 156 0.77 -5.24 -7.12
N ASP A 157 1.94 -5.28 -7.75
CA ASP A 157 2.11 -5.06 -9.19
C ASP A 157 1.33 -6.04 -10.09
N ASN A 158 1.29 -7.33 -9.77
CA ASN A 158 0.80 -8.37 -10.67
C ASN A 158 -0.70 -8.67 -10.52
N PHE A 159 -1.40 -7.98 -9.60
CA PHE A 159 -2.82 -8.20 -9.39
C PHE A 159 -3.62 -7.77 -10.64
N ASN A 160 -4.31 -8.72 -11.25
CA ASN A 160 -5.11 -8.50 -12.47
C ASN A 160 -6.39 -9.33 -12.48
N GLN A 161 -6.97 -9.59 -11.31
CA GLN A 161 -8.25 -10.29 -11.18
C GLN A 161 -9.42 -9.31 -11.24
N PHE A 162 -10.56 -9.79 -11.75
CA PHE A 162 -11.81 -9.05 -11.66
C PHE A 162 -12.18 -8.86 -10.18
N ILE A 163 -12.69 -7.67 -9.83
CA ILE A 163 -13.19 -7.36 -8.49
C ILE A 163 -14.68 -7.12 -8.57
N ASN A 164 -15.45 -7.94 -7.86
CA ASN A 164 -16.84 -7.61 -7.58
C ASN A 164 -16.88 -6.42 -6.58
N GLU A 165 -17.52 -5.33 -6.98
CA GLU A 165 -17.64 -4.11 -6.18
C GLU A 165 -18.35 -4.33 -4.84
N GLU A 166 -19.21 -5.35 -4.73
CA GLU A 166 -19.88 -5.73 -3.49
C GLU A 166 -18.93 -6.31 -2.43
N TYR A 167 -17.75 -6.78 -2.84
CA TYR A 167 -16.74 -7.33 -1.92
C TYR A 167 -15.80 -6.24 -1.38
N LEU A 168 -15.88 -5.02 -1.91
CA LEU A 168 -15.11 -3.88 -1.41
C LEU A 168 -15.87 -3.21 -0.25
N PRO A 169 -15.22 -2.98 0.90
CA PRO A 169 -15.90 -2.42 2.06
C PRO A 169 -16.32 -0.96 1.83
N LYS A 170 -17.51 -0.59 2.31
CA LYS A 170 -18.07 0.77 2.16
C LYS A 170 -17.25 1.85 2.88
N SER A 171 -16.40 1.45 3.83
CA SER A 171 -15.47 2.33 4.54
C SER A 171 -14.24 2.71 3.71
N LEU A 172 -14.01 2.08 2.55
CA LEU A 172 -12.81 2.28 1.74
C LEU A 172 -12.68 3.72 1.23
N ILE A 173 -11.58 4.37 1.60
CA ILE A 173 -11.25 5.77 1.29
C ILE A 173 -10.21 5.85 0.17
N SER A 174 -9.29 4.88 0.13
CA SER A 174 -8.19 4.83 -0.83
C SER A 174 -8.03 3.43 -1.41
N LEU A 175 -8.00 3.36 -2.74
CA LEU A 175 -7.79 2.13 -3.50
C LEU A 175 -6.62 2.35 -4.46
N THR A 176 -5.62 1.48 -4.39
CA THR A 176 -4.45 1.52 -5.27
C THR A 176 -4.26 0.17 -5.93
N PHE A 177 -4.17 0.18 -7.26
CA PHE A 177 -3.82 -0.97 -8.08
C PHE A 177 -2.38 -0.89 -8.55
N GLY A 178 -1.79 -2.06 -8.74
CA GLY A 178 -0.47 -2.25 -9.33
C GLY A 178 -0.44 -2.05 -10.84
N ARG A 179 0.73 -2.35 -11.42
CA ARG A 179 1.08 -2.12 -12.84
C ARG A 179 0.29 -2.98 -13.82
N ASP A 180 -0.02 -4.22 -13.46
CA ASP A 180 -0.62 -5.17 -14.40
C ASP A 180 -2.15 -5.17 -14.35
N PHE A 181 -2.73 -4.39 -13.43
CA PHE A 181 -4.17 -4.33 -13.29
C PHE A 181 -4.84 -3.72 -14.54
N ASN A 182 -5.55 -4.56 -15.27
CA ASN A 182 -6.20 -4.22 -16.52
C ASN A 182 -7.58 -4.88 -16.61
N GLN A 183 -8.35 -4.85 -15.53
CA GLN A 183 -9.74 -5.33 -15.50
C GLN A 183 -10.73 -4.17 -15.38
N ILE A 184 -11.92 -4.33 -15.96
CA ILE A 184 -13.00 -3.35 -15.82
C ILE A 184 -13.44 -3.31 -14.36
N ILE A 185 -13.58 -2.10 -13.79
CA ILE A 185 -14.18 -1.90 -12.47
C ILE A 185 -15.36 -0.95 -12.59
N SER A 186 -16.54 -1.41 -12.16
CA SER A 186 -17.61 -0.50 -11.75
C SER A 186 -17.29 -0.04 -10.32
N VAL A 187 -17.09 1.25 -10.11
CA VAL A 187 -16.84 1.81 -8.76
C VAL A 187 -17.90 2.83 -8.35
N LYS A 188 -19.02 2.92 -9.09
CA LYS A 188 -20.14 3.82 -8.75
C LYS A 188 -20.67 3.58 -7.35
N GLN A 189 -20.56 2.34 -6.85
CA GLN A 189 -21.15 1.93 -5.58
C GLN A 189 -20.27 2.21 -4.36
N LEU A 190 -19.09 2.81 -4.52
CA LEU A 190 -18.18 3.16 -3.42
C LEU A 190 -18.22 4.66 -3.10
N PRO A 191 -19.23 5.15 -2.36
CA PRO A 191 -19.40 6.58 -2.13
C PRO A 191 -18.27 7.19 -1.30
N SER A 192 -17.53 6.41 -0.50
CA SER A 192 -16.48 6.92 0.39
C SER A 192 -15.14 7.15 -0.31
N LEU A 193 -14.95 6.63 -1.53
CA LEU A 193 -13.65 6.62 -2.18
C LEU A 193 -13.22 8.04 -2.59
N THR A 194 -12.08 8.48 -2.03
CA THR A 194 -11.50 9.80 -2.31
C THR A 194 -10.20 9.73 -3.10
N THR A 195 -9.52 8.58 -3.06
CA THR A 195 -8.24 8.36 -3.73
C THR A 195 -8.31 7.08 -4.55
N LEU A 196 -7.95 7.20 -5.82
CA LEU A 196 -7.89 6.07 -6.74
C LEU A 196 -6.62 6.18 -7.58
N ILE A 197 -5.84 5.11 -7.57
CA ILE A 197 -4.60 4.97 -8.33
C ILE A 197 -4.67 3.64 -9.06
N PHE A 198 -4.43 3.64 -10.37
CA PHE A 198 -4.37 2.41 -11.17
C PHE A 198 -3.54 2.59 -12.43
N ASP A 199 -2.94 1.52 -12.94
CA ASP A 199 -2.20 1.47 -14.22
C ASP A 199 -3.03 0.84 -15.35
N PHE A 200 -4.34 1.06 -15.29
CA PHE A 200 -5.30 0.65 -16.31
C PHE A 200 -4.92 1.21 -17.67
N ASN A 201 -5.10 0.42 -18.74
CA ASN A 201 -4.93 0.88 -20.11
C ASN A 201 -6.07 0.41 -21.02
N GLN A 202 -7.30 0.41 -20.52
CA GLN A 202 -8.49 0.25 -21.35
C GLN A 202 -9.29 1.54 -21.43
N ASP A 203 -10.24 1.56 -22.37
CA ASP A 203 -11.07 2.72 -22.62
C ASP A 203 -11.99 3.05 -21.44
N ILE A 204 -12.00 4.34 -21.08
CA ILE A 204 -12.78 4.86 -19.95
C ILE A 204 -14.27 4.96 -20.27
N GLU A 205 -14.71 4.73 -21.51
CA GLU A 205 -16.11 4.88 -21.91
C GLU A 205 -17.10 4.00 -21.13
N GLN A 206 -16.63 2.89 -20.55
CA GLN A 206 -17.42 2.04 -19.64
C GLN A 206 -17.15 2.31 -18.15
N PHE A 207 -16.16 3.13 -17.84
CA PHE A 207 -15.72 3.42 -16.48
C PHE A 207 -16.43 4.65 -15.93
N THR A 208 -17.01 4.49 -14.75
CA THR A 208 -17.70 5.57 -14.06
C THR A 208 -17.08 5.73 -12.69
N LEU A 209 -16.32 6.81 -12.55
CA LEU A 209 -15.57 7.10 -11.33
C LEU A 209 -16.50 7.51 -10.19
N PRO A 210 -16.09 7.31 -8.91
CA PRO A 210 -16.92 7.66 -7.78
C PRO A 210 -17.10 9.17 -7.67
N ASN A 211 -18.30 9.62 -7.32
CA ASN A 211 -18.64 11.04 -7.27
C ASN A 211 -17.85 11.84 -6.22
N ASN A 212 -17.25 11.19 -5.22
CA ASN A 212 -16.48 11.83 -4.14
C ASN A 212 -14.95 11.78 -4.36
N LEU A 213 -14.50 11.29 -5.51
CA LEU A 213 -13.08 11.15 -5.82
C LEU A 213 -12.37 12.50 -5.88
N LYS A 214 -11.36 12.70 -5.03
CA LYS A 214 -10.56 13.93 -4.94
C LYS A 214 -9.20 13.80 -5.62
N TYR A 215 -8.64 12.59 -5.65
CA TYR A 215 -7.34 12.28 -6.23
C TYR A 215 -7.45 11.11 -7.19
N LEU A 216 -7.02 11.32 -8.42
CA LEU A 216 -6.92 10.31 -9.46
C LEU A 216 -5.52 10.32 -10.06
N LYS A 217 -4.88 9.15 -10.08
CA LYS A 217 -3.63 8.93 -10.81
C LYS A 217 -3.80 7.74 -11.75
N PHE A 218 -3.60 8.01 -13.04
CA PHE A 218 -3.38 6.98 -14.05
C PHE A 218 -1.93 6.53 -14.04
N GLY A 219 -1.69 5.26 -14.32
CA GLY A 219 -0.36 4.68 -14.40
C GLY A 219 0.33 4.97 -15.72
N ASP A 220 1.53 4.42 -15.87
CA ASP A 220 2.49 4.83 -16.88
C ASP A 220 2.08 4.46 -18.31
N ASN A 221 1.24 3.44 -18.46
CA ASN A 221 0.82 2.93 -19.78
C ASN A 221 -0.50 3.52 -20.27
N PHE A 222 -1.29 4.17 -19.41
CA PHE A 222 -2.60 4.70 -19.77
C PHE A 222 -2.51 5.73 -20.92
N ASN A 223 -3.16 5.42 -22.05
CA ASN A 223 -3.20 6.31 -23.21
C ASN A 223 -4.56 6.28 -23.95
N SER A 224 -5.65 6.06 -23.22
CA SER A 224 -7.01 6.10 -23.78
C SER A 224 -7.65 7.49 -23.67
N LEU A 225 -8.66 7.73 -24.53
CA LEU A 225 -9.47 8.94 -24.45
C LEU A 225 -10.29 8.95 -23.15
N ILE A 226 -10.47 10.14 -22.59
CA ILE A 226 -11.30 10.36 -21.41
C ILE A 226 -12.51 11.17 -21.81
N ASN A 227 -13.69 10.56 -21.67
CA ASN A 227 -14.93 11.26 -21.91
C ASN A 227 -15.17 12.33 -20.83
N ARG A 228 -15.83 13.43 -21.22
CA ARG A 228 -16.21 14.54 -20.36
C ARG A 228 -16.92 14.11 -19.09
N ASP A 229 -17.85 13.18 -19.20
CA ASP A 229 -18.69 12.79 -18.07
C ASP A 229 -18.05 11.73 -17.17
N ALA A 230 -16.85 11.23 -17.54
CA ALA A 230 -16.14 10.23 -16.75
C ALA A 230 -15.45 10.82 -15.51
N ILE A 231 -15.06 12.10 -15.55
CA ILE A 231 -14.32 12.76 -14.45
C ILE A 231 -15.29 13.39 -13.45
N PRO A 232 -15.23 13.01 -12.16
CA PRO A 232 -16.17 13.51 -11.16
C PRO A 232 -15.86 14.96 -10.79
N LYS A 233 -16.90 15.77 -10.58
CA LYS A 233 -16.79 17.20 -10.25
C LYS A 233 -16.08 17.49 -8.91
N SER A 234 -15.85 16.49 -8.09
CA SER A 234 -15.13 16.60 -6.81
C SER A 234 -13.60 16.49 -6.97
N LEU A 235 -13.11 16.15 -8.16
CA LEU A 235 -11.71 15.90 -8.42
C LEU A 235 -10.88 17.17 -8.23
N LYS A 236 -9.82 17.05 -7.42
CA LYS A 236 -8.88 18.14 -7.13
C LYS A 236 -7.51 17.91 -7.75
N THR A 237 -7.10 16.66 -7.87
CA THR A 237 -5.81 16.28 -8.42
C THR A 237 -5.98 15.20 -9.47
N LEU A 238 -5.51 15.49 -10.67
CA LEU A 238 -5.43 14.56 -11.79
C LEU A 238 -3.98 14.42 -12.23
N LYS A 239 -3.48 13.19 -12.25
CA LYS A 239 -2.12 12.88 -12.72
C LYS A 239 -2.17 11.79 -13.76
N PHE A 240 -1.56 12.05 -14.90
CA PHE A 240 -1.30 11.08 -15.95
C PHE A 240 0.09 10.48 -15.80
N GLY A 241 0.23 9.21 -16.18
CA GLY A 241 1.52 8.55 -16.29
C GLY A 241 2.23 8.85 -17.60
N LYS A 242 3.40 8.23 -17.79
CA LYS A 242 4.37 8.57 -18.83
C LYS A 242 3.82 8.60 -20.26
N SER A 243 2.96 7.64 -20.63
CA SER A 243 2.57 7.41 -22.02
C SER A 243 1.39 8.24 -22.51
N PHE A 244 0.67 8.93 -21.62
CA PHE A 244 -0.55 9.64 -21.98
C PHE A 244 -0.27 10.77 -22.99
N ASN A 245 -0.92 10.70 -24.16
CA ASN A 245 -0.79 11.68 -25.24
C ASN A 245 -2.11 11.91 -26.02
N GLN A 246 -3.23 11.82 -25.31
CA GLN A 246 -4.57 12.04 -25.88
C GLN A 246 -5.08 13.47 -25.65
N GLN A 247 -6.05 13.89 -26.46
CA GLN A 247 -6.69 15.18 -26.32
C GLN A 247 -7.60 15.22 -25.09
N LEU A 248 -7.59 16.33 -24.35
CA LEU A 248 -8.34 16.51 -23.10
C LEU A 248 -9.50 17.49 -23.25
N ASN A 249 -10.51 17.10 -24.05
CA ASN A 249 -11.67 17.96 -24.33
C ASN A 249 -12.50 18.29 -23.07
N PHE A 250 -12.42 17.49 -22.02
CA PHE A 250 -13.20 17.67 -20.79
C PHE A 250 -12.70 18.79 -19.87
N LEU A 251 -11.44 19.21 -19.99
CA LEU A 251 -10.85 20.23 -19.13
C LEU A 251 -11.52 21.61 -19.28
N GLN A 252 -12.35 21.81 -20.30
CA GLN A 252 -13.15 23.03 -20.46
C GLN A 252 -14.23 23.20 -19.39
N ILE A 253 -14.59 22.14 -18.66
CA ILE A 253 -15.79 22.12 -17.80
C ILE A 253 -15.47 21.88 -16.31
N ASP A 254 -14.29 21.35 -15.99
CA ASP A 254 -13.93 21.02 -14.61
C ASP A 254 -13.49 22.27 -13.83
N ARG A 255 -14.42 22.84 -13.05
CA ARG A 255 -14.22 24.09 -12.29
C ARG A 255 -13.59 23.88 -10.92
N ARG A 256 -13.01 22.71 -10.61
CA ARG A 256 -12.43 22.45 -9.27
C ARG A 256 -11.05 21.82 -9.28
N LEU A 257 -10.57 21.38 -10.43
CA LEU A 257 -9.23 20.83 -10.56
C LEU A 257 -8.18 21.86 -10.10
N GLU A 258 -7.36 21.48 -9.12
CA GLU A 258 -6.31 22.32 -8.54
C GLU A 258 -4.92 21.90 -9.04
N VAL A 259 -4.72 20.60 -9.27
CA VAL A 259 -3.45 20.04 -9.74
C VAL A 259 -3.67 19.18 -10.96
N LEU A 260 -2.98 19.51 -12.05
CA LEU A 260 -2.93 18.72 -13.27
C LEU A 260 -1.47 18.40 -13.59
N LYS A 261 -1.15 17.10 -13.70
CA LYS A 261 0.18 16.63 -14.10
C LYS A 261 0.07 15.73 -15.32
N PHE A 262 0.84 16.05 -16.34
CA PHE A 262 1.10 15.20 -17.48
C PHE A 262 2.37 14.36 -17.31
N GLY A 263 2.43 13.24 -18.02
CA GLY A 263 3.62 12.41 -18.14
C GLY A 263 4.55 12.87 -19.26
N ASP A 264 5.66 12.13 -19.42
CA ASP A 264 6.77 12.48 -20.30
C ASP A 264 6.38 12.61 -21.77
N ASN A 265 5.44 11.80 -22.28
CA ASN A 265 5.11 11.74 -23.70
C ASN A 265 3.97 12.68 -24.13
N PHE A 266 3.37 13.44 -23.21
CA PHE A 266 2.31 14.38 -23.59
C PHE A 266 2.90 15.53 -24.43
N ASN A 267 2.47 15.63 -25.69
CA ASN A 267 2.95 16.63 -26.63
C ASN A 267 1.82 17.15 -27.55
N ARG A 268 0.63 17.31 -26.98
CA ARG A 268 -0.54 17.88 -27.68
C ARG A 268 -0.65 19.36 -27.36
N LYS A 269 -0.94 20.17 -28.37
CA LYS A 269 -1.29 21.58 -28.17
C LYS A 269 -2.54 21.69 -27.28
N ILE A 270 -2.46 22.54 -26.26
CA ILE A 270 -3.60 22.84 -25.38
C ILE A 270 -4.35 24.01 -26.00
N GLU A 271 -5.37 23.71 -26.79
CA GLU A 271 -6.15 24.72 -27.53
C GLU A 271 -7.30 25.32 -26.72
N PHE A 272 -7.45 24.93 -25.45
CA PHE A 272 -8.52 25.38 -24.58
C PHE A 272 -7.99 26.13 -23.36
N LYS A 273 -8.81 27.03 -22.81
CA LYS A 273 -8.50 27.73 -21.57
C LYS A 273 -8.59 26.76 -20.40
N LEU A 274 -7.48 26.59 -19.68
CA LEU A 274 -7.45 25.79 -18.46
C LEU A 274 -8.37 26.39 -17.38
N PRO A 275 -8.93 25.56 -16.48
CA PRO A 275 -9.69 26.05 -15.34
C PRO A 275 -8.87 27.06 -14.51
N ASN A 276 -9.51 28.14 -14.09
CA ASN A 276 -8.88 29.17 -13.24
C ASN A 276 -8.55 28.65 -11.83
N THR A 277 -9.00 27.46 -11.47
CA THR A 277 -8.70 26.79 -10.20
C THR A 277 -7.35 26.09 -10.19
N ILE A 278 -6.71 25.90 -11.34
CA ILE A 278 -5.41 25.22 -11.43
C ILE A 278 -4.35 26.04 -10.69
N LYS A 279 -3.81 25.47 -9.61
CA LYS A 279 -2.70 26.02 -8.81
C LYS A 279 -1.36 25.45 -9.26
N LYS A 280 -1.36 24.22 -9.77
CA LYS A 280 -0.15 23.54 -10.25
C LYS A 280 -0.43 22.79 -11.54
N LEU A 281 0.28 23.19 -12.58
CA LEU A 281 0.34 22.50 -13.85
C LEU A 281 1.76 21.96 -14.04
N THR A 282 1.89 20.71 -14.47
CA THR A 282 3.19 20.09 -14.70
C THR A 282 3.17 19.33 -16.01
N PHE A 283 4.16 19.61 -16.85
CA PHE A 283 4.41 18.91 -18.10
C PHE A 283 5.59 17.95 -17.97
N GLY A 284 5.60 16.95 -18.83
CA GLY A 284 6.70 16.01 -18.96
C GLY A 284 7.77 16.50 -19.93
N LYS A 285 8.81 15.68 -20.11
CA LYS A 285 10.03 16.06 -20.85
C LYS A 285 9.83 16.36 -22.33
N ASN A 286 8.84 15.76 -22.98
CA ASN A 286 8.66 15.86 -24.44
C ASN A 286 7.64 16.92 -24.87
N TYR A 287 7.14 17.75 -23.94
CA TYR A 287 6.18 18.80 -24.26
C TYR A 287 6.90 20.01 -24.90
N ASN A 288 6.53 20.34 -26.14
CA ASN A 288 7.03 21.49 -26.89
C ASN A 288 5.93 22.51 -27.19
#